data_AF-A0A7S1FIP4-F1
#
_entry.id   AF-A0A7S1FIP4-F1
#
_cell.length_a   1.000
_cell.length_b   1.000
_cell.length_c   1.000
_cell.angle_alpha   90.00
_cell.angle_beta   90.00
_cell.angle_gamma   90.00
#
_symmetry.space_group_name_H-M   'P 1'
#
loop_
_entity.id
_entity.type
_entity.pdbx_description
1 polymer ?
#
loop_
_entity_poly.entity_id
_entity_poly.type
_entity_poly.pdbx_seq_one_letter_code
_entity_poly.pdbx_strand_id
1 'polypeptide(L)'
;SSENQEVEGWALRACPKVYLMVRLRSVVLAVFVAAHVTAEETCSATHALGGLCSSAGTVTMNDTECLASGFDTSRLKCTTCDMLDKRLTELNVGGQNVVGMCRGCCREVASTKQYDSAWLIADAGQQERDQDLHDFIKRKAPLFKSLEVEYLEGAAPAIELENEDDPHSVLRAEVTGWKSHHLVDFLTARLKSAQGEEANLAAEGAWTAEIQSCSG
;
A
#
# COMPACT_ATOMS: atom_id res chain seq x y z
N SER A 1 55.50 -24.39 14.17
CA SER A 1 55.27 -25.20 15.38
C SER A 1 54.61 -24.36 16.44
N SER A 2 53.70 -25.00 17.18
CA SER A 2 52.83 -24.45 18.23
C SER A 2 51.71 -23.54 17.72
N GLU A 3 50.46 -23.63 18.17
CA GLU A 3 49.85 -24.50 19.19
C GLU A 3 48.33 -24.47 18.98
N ASN A 4 47.67 -25.56 19.34
CA ASN A 4 46.21 -25.67 19.48
C ASN A 4 45.66 -24.68 20.51
N GLN A 5 44.42 -24.20 20.31
CA GLN A 5 43.48 -24.16 21.42
C GLN A 5 42.02 -24.22 20.97
N GLU A 6 41.33 -25.16 21.60
CA GLU A 6 39.94 -25.55 21.46
C GLU A 6 39.15 -25.03 22.69
N VAL A 7 37.83 -24.90 22.52
CA VAL A 7 36.72 -24.85 23.49
C VAL A 7 36.65 -23.74 24.57
N GLU A 8 35.54 -23.00 24.61
CA GLU A 8 34.41 -23.19 25.55
C GLU A 8 33.45 -21.98 25.63
N GLY A 9 32.14 -22.27 25.64
CA GLY A 9 31.19 -21.67 26.58
C GLY A 9 30.61 -20.28 26.30
N TRP A 10 29.50 -20.20 25.56
CA TRP A 10 28.60 -19.04 25.65
C TRP A 10 27.49 -19.27 26.67
N ALA A 11 27.60 -18.48 27.74
CA ALA A 11 26.68 -18.39 28.85
C ALA A 11 25.31 -17.85 28.43
N LEU A 12 24.27 -18.66 28.64
CA LEU A 12 22.89 -18.21 28.72
C LEU A 12 22.71 -17.37 29.98
N ARG A 13 22.57 -16.04 29.84
CA ARG A 13 22.09 -15.18 30.92
C ARG A 13 20.59 -14.96 30.79
N ALA A 14 19.88 -15.45 31.80
CA ALA A 14 18.48 -15.24 32.05
C ALA A 14 18.12 -13.74 32.15
N CYS A 15 17.05 -13.32 31.47
CA CYS A 15 16.38 -12.07 31.76
C CYS A 15 15.34 -12.26 32.88
N PRO A 16 15.33 -11.39 33.91
CA PRO A 16 14.44 -11.52 35.05
C PRO A 16 13.02 -11.01 34.75
N LYS A 17 12.03 -11.69 35.35
CA LYS A 17 10.64 -11.25 35.47
C LYS A 17 10.58 -9.92 36.25
N VAL A 18 10.31 -8.83 35.55
CA VAL A 18 9.96 -7.55 36.19
C VAL A 18 8.47 -7.58 36.54
N TYR A 19 8.18 -7.89 37.80
CA TYR A 19 6.89 -7.61 38.44
C TYR A 19 6.75 -6.10 38.61
N LEU A 20 5.88 -5.47 37.82
CA LEU A 20 5.47 -4.09 38.09
C LEU A 20 4.36 -4.11 39.15
N MET A 21 4.75 -4.02 40.41
CA MET A 21 3.84 -3.68 41.51
C MET A 21 3.44 -2.20 41.38
N VAL A 22 2.25 -1.94 40.85
CA VAL A 22 1.63 -0.63 40.95
C VAL A 22 0.85 -0.57 42.26
N ARG A 23 1.51 -0.07 43.32
CA ARG A 23 0.82 0.49 44.48
C ARG A 23 0.33 1.88 44.10
N LEU A 24 -0.98 2.05 43.84
CA LEU A 24 -1.60 3.37 43.90
C LEU A 24 -2.49 3.48 45.13
N ARG A 25 -2.08 4.41 45.99
CA ARG A 25 -2.83 4.93 47.13
C ARG A 25 -4.13 5.57 46.65
N SER A 26 -5.18 5.38 47.44
CA SER A 26 -6.43 6.12 47.37
C SER A 26 -6.21 7.61 47.13
N VAL A 27 -6.73 8.11 46.01
CA VAL A 27 -7.21 9.49 45.89
C VAL A 27 -8.60 9.38 45.27
N VAL A 28 -9.59 9.58 46.13
CA VAL A 28 -10.97 9.83 45.73
C VAL A 28 -10.98 11.16 45.00
N LEU A 29 -11.23 11.13 43.69
CA LEU A 29 -11.61 12.30 42.92
C LEU A 29 -12.79 11.88 42.04
N ALA A 30 -13.97 11.99 42.64
CA ALA A 30 -15.22 11.97 41.92
C ALA A 30 -15.28 13.21 41.03
N VAL A 31 -15.12 13.02 39.72
CA VAL A 31 -15.54 14.02 38.73
C VAL A 31 -16.79 13.43 38.07
N PHE A 32 -17.95 13.86 38.56
CA PHE A 32 -19.20 13.69 37.85
C PHE A 32 -19.16 14.62 36.63
N VAL A 33 -18.94 14.07 35.44
CA VAL A 33 -19.36 14.74 34.19
C VAL A 33 -20.75 14.21 33.87
N ALA A 34 -21.76 15.03 34.16
CA ALA A 34 -23.10 14.83 33.65
C ALA A 34 -23.07 15.00 32.13
N ALA A 35 -23.07 13.90 31.39
CA ALA A 35 -23.45 13.92 29.99
C ALA A 35 -24.97 13.97 29.92
N HIS A 36 -25.50 15.14 29.64
CA HIS A 36 -26.90 15.32 29.26
C HIS A 36 -27.07 14.68 27.88
N VAL A 37 -27.55 13.43 27.85
CA VAL A 37 -28.02 12.79 26.61
C VAL A 37 -29.35 13.45 26.26
N THR A 38 -29.32 14.44 25.38
CA THR A 38 -30.50 14.83 24.61
C THR A 38 -30.66 13.81 23.49
N ALA A 39 -31.30 12.69 23.80
CA ALA A 39 -31.97 11.88 22.79
C ALA A 39 -33.23 12.63 22.38
N GLU A 40 -33.14 13.47 21.34
CA GLU A 40 -34.32 13.94 20.63
C GLU A 40 -34.75 12.85 19.64
N GLU A 41 -35.55 11.91 20.13
CA GLU A 41 -36.44 11.15 19.25
C GLU A 41 -37.63 12.04 18.88
N THR A 42 -37.60 12.62 17.67
CA THR A 42 -38.82 13.08 17.00
C THR A 42 -39.09 12.19 15.79
N CYS A 43 -39.62 11.00 16.04
CA CYS A 43 -40.37 10.25 15.04
C CYS A 43 -41.86 10.65 15.15
N SER A 44 -42.30 11.58 14.31
CA SER A 44 -43.71 11.75 13.98
C SER A 44 -43.92 11.38 12.52
N ALA A 45 -44.52 10.23 12.27
CA ALA A 45 -45.47 10.03 11.18
C ALA A 45 -46.18 8.70 11.37
N THR A 46 -47.45 8.82 11.71
CA THR A 46 -48.48 7.80 11.73
C THR A 46 -48.62 7.12 10.36
N HIS A 47 -48.66 5.79 10.42
CA HIS A 47 -49.29 4.84 9.48
C HIS A 47 -48.79 4.69 8.04
N ALA A 48 -48.50 3.41 7.76
CA ALA A 48 -48.71 2.65 6.51
C ALA A 48 -47.48 2.39 5.62
N LEU A 49 -46.99 1.16 5.77
CA LEU A 49 -46.38 0.28 4.78
C LEU A 49 -44.99 0.65 4.21
N GLY A 50 -44.00 -0.13 4.67
CA GLY A 50 -42.83 -0.49 3.87
C GLY A 50 -41.59 0.36 4.12
N GLY A 51 -40.51 -0.28 4.56
CA GLY A 51 -39.17 0.29 4.51
C GLY A 51 -38.27 -0.14 5.65
N LEU A 52 -37.48 -1.18 5.43
CA LEU A 52 -36.27 -1.49 6.21
C LEU A 52 -35.35 -0.27 6.18
N CYS A 53 -35.17 0.39 7.32
CA CYS A 53 -34.13 1.40 7.47
C CYS A 53 -32.81 0.68 7.81
N SER A 54 -32.10 0.19 6.80
CA SER A 54 -30.67 -0.09 6.90
C SER A 54 -29.92 1.22 6.80
N SER A 55 -29.73 1.91 7.92
CA SER A 55 -28.77 3.01 7.99
C SER A 55 -27.36 2.40 8.07
N ALA A 56 -26.75 2.21 6.90
CA ALA A 56 -25.30 2.13 6.79
C ALA A 56 -24.72 3.52 7.10
N GLY A 57 -24.75 3.90 8.38
CA GLY A 57 -24.09 5.11 8.86
C GLY A 57 -22.59 4.85 8.90
N THR A 58 -21.85 5.47 7.99
CA THR A 58 -20.38 5.55 8.11
C THR A 58 -20.06 6.44 9.30
N VAL A 59 -19.77 5.83 10.45
CA VAL A 59 -19.29 6.54 11.63
C VAL A 59 -17.88 7.05 11.32
N THR A 60 -17.75 8.33 10.99
CA THR A 60 -16.44 8.98 10.83
C THR A 60 -15.88 9.30 12.22
N MET A 61 -14.75 8.69 12.57
CA MET A 61 -14.09 8.90 13.87
C MET A 61 -12.92 9.87 13.75
N ASN A 62 -12.66 10.65 14.79
CA ASN A 62 -11.49 11.53 14.82
C ASN A 62 -10.19 10.74 15.11
N ASP A 63 -9.03 11.33 14.83
CA ASP A 63 -7.73 10.65 15.00
C ASP A 63 -7.51 10.12 16.44
N THR A 64 -8.03 10.84 17.45
CA THR A 64 -7.91 10.44 18.86
C THR A 64 -8.79 9.24 19.22
N GLU A 65 -10.00 9.15 18.68
CA GLU A 65 -10.93 8.02 18.85
C GLU A 65 -10.42 6.77 18.13
N CYS A 66 -9.83 6.95 16.96
CA CYS A 66 -9.19 5.89 16.21
C CYS A 66 -8.03 5.28 16.97
N LEU A 67 -7.14 6.11 17.51
CA LEU A 67 -6.02 5.64 18.30
C LEU A 67 -6.47 4.94 19.59
N ALA A 68 -7.50 5.48 20.25
CA ALA A 68 -8.10 4.85 21.44
C ALA A 68 -8.73 3.47 21.13
N SER A 69 -9.19 3.29 19.89
CA SER A 69 -9.73 2.03 19.37
C SER A 69 -8.66 1.08 18.81
N GLY A 70 -7.38 1.47 18.86
CA GLY A 70 -6.26 0.66 18.37
C GLY A 70 -5.93 0.84 16.88
N PHE A 71 -6.55 1.82 16.22
CA PHE A 71 -6.31 2.14 14.81
C PHE A 71 -5.38 3.35 14.66
N ASP A 72 -4.21 3.13 14.05
CA ASP A 72 -3.26 4.20 13.71
C ASP A 72 -3.63 4.82 12.36
N THR A 73 -4.25 6.00 12.38
CA THR A 73 -4.74 6.70 11.17
C THR A 73 -3.62 7.12 10.22
N SER A 74 -2.37 7.21 10.69
CA SER A 74 -1.22 7.55 9.84
C SER A 74 -0.76 6.40 8.94
N ARG A 75 -1.12 5.16 9.30
CA ARG A 75 -0.70 3.93 8.61
C ARG A 75 -1.87 3.10 8.09
N LEU A 76 -3.08 3.34 8.59
CA LEU A 76 -4.26 2.59 8.25
C LEU A 76 -4.79 2.96 6.86
N LYS A 77 -4.68 2.03 5.92
CA LYS A 77 -5.30 2.11 4.58
C LYS A 77 -6.67 1.45 4.59
N CYS A 78 -7.64 2.02 3.87
CA CYS A 78 -8.99 1.44 3.80
C CYS A 78 -9.02 0.04 3.19
N THR A 79 -8.09 -0.28 2.28
CA THR A 79 -7.93 -1.65 1.73
C THR A 79 -7.64 -2.70 2.81
N THR A 80 -6.96 -2.32 3.90
CA THR A 80 -6.71 -3.22 5.05
C THR A 80 -8.02 -3.56 5.77
N CYS A 81 -8.96 -2.61 5.84
CA CYS A 81 -10.29 -2.85 6.41
C CYS A 81 -11.12 -3.80 5.54
N ASP A 82 -10.97 -3.74 4.21
CA ASP A 82 -11.64 -4.67 3.30
C ASP A 82 -11.07 -6.10 3.39
N MET A 83 -9.75 -6.22 3.56
CA MET A 83 -9.13 -7.52 3.83
C MET A 83 -9.60 -8.09 5.17
N LEU A 84 -9.73 -7.26 6.21
CA LEU A 84 -10.26 -7.66 7.50
C LEU A 84 -11.69 -8.19 7.38
N ASP A 85 -12.56 -7.49 6.66
CA ASP A 85 -13.95 -7.90 6.42
C ASP A 85 -14.06 -9.24 5.70
N LYS A 86 -13.26 -9.43 4.64
CA LYS A 86 -13.18 -10.71 3.92
C LYS A 86 -12.76 -11.85 4.84
N ARG A 87 -11.70 -11.65 5.64
CA ARG A 87 -11.19 -12.68 6.57
C ARG A 87 -12.20 -13.04 7.66
N LEU A 88 -12.87 -12.05 8.24
CA LEU A 88 -13.88 -12.29 9.28
C LEU A 88 -15.11 -13.02 8.71
N THR A 89 -15.49 -12.69 7.47
CA THR A 89 -16.56 -13.38 6.75
C THR A 89 -16.18 -14.83 6.41
N GLU A 90 -14.96 -15.08 5.91
CA GLU A 90 -14.43 -16.42 5.64
C GLU A 90 -14.42 -17.31 6.90
N LEU A 91 -14.02 -16.74 8.03
CA LEU A 91 -13.97 -17.44 9.31
C LEU A 91 -15.33 -17.52 10.02
N ASN A 92 -16.37 -16.88 9.46
CA ASN A 92 -17.71 -16.78 10.02
C ASN A 92 -17.72 -16.25 11.47
N VAL A 93 -16.74 -15.38 11.78
CA VAL A 93 -16.57 -14.78 13.10
C VAL A 93 -17.27 -13.42 13.11
N GLY A 94 -18.16 -13.21 14.07
CA GLY A 94 -18.79 -11.91 14.27
C GLY A 94 -17.72 -10.84 14.51
N GLY A 95 -17.66 -9.83 13.65
CA GLY A 95 -16.68 -8.75 13.75
C GLY A 95 -17.02 -7.51 12.92
N GLN A 96 -18.27 -7.41 12.45
CA GLN A 96 -18.75 -6.31 11.62
C GLN A 96 -18.59 -4.92 12.29
N ASN A 97 -18.65 -4.87 13.62
CA ASN A 97 -18.38 -3.64 14.38
C ASN A 97 -16.91 -3.19 14.22
N VAL A 98 -15.95 -4.11 14.32
CA VAL A 98 -14.52 -3.80 14.15
C VAL A 98 -14.22 -3.34 12.73
N VAL A 99 -14.88 -3.94 11.72
CA VAL A 99 -14.80 -3.47 10.33
C VAL A 99 -15.36 -2.05 10.19
N GLY A 100 -16.50 -1.77 10.82
CA GLY A 100 -17.10 -0.44 10.85
C GLY A 100 -16.18 0.61 11.47
N MET A 101 -15.56 0.30 12.61
CA MET A 101 -14.57 1.17 13.26
C MET A 101 -13.31 1.35 12.40
N CYS A 102 -12.82 0.28 11.77
CA CYS A 102 -11.68 0.35 10.86
C CYS A 102 -11.97 1.29 9.69
N ARG A 103 -13.14 1.14 9.04
CA ARG A 103 -13.58 2.01 7.94
C ARG A 103 -13.81 3.45 8.40
N GLY A 104 -14.29 3.65 9.62
CA GLY A 104 -14.45 4.97 10.23
C GLY A 104 -13.14 5.71 10.52
N CYS A 105 -12.02 4.97 10.58
CA CYS A 105 -10.70 5.48 10.92
C CYS A 105 -9.69 5.48 9.77
N CYS A 106 -9.98 4.74 8.70
CA CYS A 106 -9.09 4.69 7.56
C CYS A 106 -9.19 6.00 6.77
N ARG A 107 -8.06 6.46 6.25
CA ARG A 107 -8.05 7.53 5.25
C ARG A 107 -7.83 6.89 3.90
N GLU A 108 -8.69 7.19 2.94
CA GLU A 108 -8.40 6.88 1.54
C GLU A 108 -7.15 7.68 1.16
N VAL A 109 -6.04 6.97 1.01
CA VAL A 109 -4.88 7.54 0.33
C VAL A 109 -5.37 7.75 -1.10
N ALA A 110 -5.41 9.01 -1.55
CA ALA A 110 -5.85 9.36 -2.90
C ALA A 110 -5.28 8.35 -3.88
N SER A 111 -6.17 7.61 -4.56
CA SER A 111 -5.77 6.57 -5.50
C SER A 111 -4.72 7.16 -6.42
N THR A 112 -3.55 6.51 -6.48
CA THR A 112 -2.46 6.98 -7.34
C THR A 112 -3.04 7.11 -8.75
N LYS A 113 -3.09 8.33 -9.30
CA LYS A 113 -3.70 8.58 -10.61
C LYS A 113 -3.06 7.64 -11.62
N GLN A 114 -3.92 6.87 -12.30
CA GLN A 114 -3.54 5.91 -13.31
C GLN A 114 -3.68 6.51 -14.71
N TYR A 115 -2.87 6.00 -15.62
CA TYR A 115 -2.68 6.47 -16.99
C TYR A 115 -2.81 5.31 -17.96
N ASP A 116 -3.22 5.62 -19.18
CA ASP A 116 -3.50 4.64 -20.23
C ASP A 116 -2.23 4.23 -20.96
N SER A 117 -1.34 5.21 -21.18
CA SER A 117 -0.09 5.07 -21.92
C SER A 117 1.08 5.77 -21.22
N ALA A 118 2.29 5.33 -21.55
CA ALA A 118 3.54 5.96 -21.15
C ALA A 118 4.54 6.00 -22.31
N TRP A 119 5.35 7.06 -22.36
CA TRP A 119 6.53 7.17 -23.21
C TRP A 119 7.78 7.32 -22.36
N LEU A 120 8.76 6.44 -22.58
CA LEU A 120 10.11 6.61 -22.07
C LEU A 120 10.95 7.29 -23.13
N ILE A 121 11.28 8.56 -22.90
CA ILE A 121 12.15 9.37 -23.74
C ILE A 121 13.58 9.20 -23.22
N ALA A 122 14.53 8.84 -24.08
CA ALA A 122 15.95 8.75 -23.71
C ALA A 122 16.88 9.02 -24.89
N ASP A 123 18.12 9.46 -24.62
CA ASP A 123 19.19 9.47 -25.61
C ASP A 123 19.84 8.08 -25.75
N ALA A 124 20.12 7.64 -26.97
CA ALA A 124 20.74 6.34 -27.22
C ALA A 124 22.14 6.24 -26.57
N GLY A 125 22.94 7.31 -26.63
CA GLY A 125 24.24 7.34 -25.99
C GLY A 125 24.16 7.33 -24.46
N GLN A 126 23.11 7.91 -23.88
CA GLN A 126 22.86 7.85 -22.45
C GLN A 126 22.42 6.47 -21.98
N GLN A 127 21.55 5.80 -22.74
CA GLN A 127 21.20 4.41 -22.49
C GLN A 127 22.45 3.52 -22.45
N GLU A 128 23.41 3.69 -23.36
CA GLU A 128 24.63 2.87 -23.36
C GLU A 128 25.51 3.08 -22.12
N ARG A 129 25.47 4.28 -21.53
CA ARG A 129 26.25 4.62 -20.33
C ARG A 129 25.57 4.20 -19.03
N ASP A 130 24.24 4.14 -19.02
CA ASP A 130 23.44 3.80 -17.85
C ASP A 130 22.96 2.35 -17.94
N GLN A 131 23.65 1.45 -17.22
CA GLN A 131 23.33 0.02 -17.22
C GLN A 131 21.90 -0.26 -16.73
N ASP A 132 21.42 0.46 -15.72
CA ASP A 132 20.08 0.26 -15.16
C ASP A 132 19.00 0.62 -16.18
N LEU A 133 19.20 1.74 -16.90
CA LEU A 133 18.32 2.17 -17.99
C LEU A 133 18.40 1.21 -19.18
N HIS A 134 19.60 0.77 -19.55
CA HIS A 134 19.81 -0.20 -20.62
C HIS A 134 19.07 -1.51 -20.35
N ASP A 135 19.25 -2.08 -19.15
CA ASP A 135 18.63 -3.33 -18.73
C ASP A 135 17.11 -3.19 -18.66
N PHE A 136 16.60 -2.06 -18.17
CA PHE A 136 15.16 -1.79 -18.19
C PHE A 136 14.62 -1.78 -19.63
N ILE A 137 15.19 -0.98 -20.52
CA ILE A 137 14.72 -0.84 -21.91
C ILE A 137 14.78 -2.18 -22.65
N LYS A 138 15.85 -2.96 -22.49
CA LYS A 138 16.03 -4.21 -23.24
C LYS A 138 15.22 -5.38 -22.69
N ARG A 139 15.07 -5.48 -21.36
CA ARG A 139 14.51 -6.69 -20.72
C ARG A 139 13.12 -6.48 -20.15
N LYS A 140 12.80 -5.26 -19.68
CA LYS A 140 11.60 -5.00 -18.89
C LYS A 140 10.58 -4.13 -19.60
N ALA A 141 11.00 -3.14 -20.39
CA ALA A 141 10.09 -2.32 -21.17
C ALA A 141 9.14 -3.13 -22.07
N PRO A 142 9.58 -4.23 -22.74
CA PRO A 142 8.68 -5.07 -23.54
C PRO A 142 7.55 -5.75 -22.75
N LEU A 143 7.65 -5.80 -21.42
CA LEU A 143 6.61 -6.37 -20.55
C LEU A 143 5.45 -5.38 -20.31
N PHE A 144 5.63 -4.11 -20.66
CA PHE A 144 4.61 -3.08 -20.52
C PHE A 144 4.05 -2.76 -21.91
N LYS A 145 2.91 -3.34 -22.27
CA LYS A 145 2.28 -3.10 -23.59
C LYS A 145 1.89 -1.65 -23.86
N SER A 146 1.61 -0.90 -22.78
CA SER A 146 1.27 0.52 -22.84
C SER A 146 2.48 1.45 -22.76
N LEU A 147 3.70 0.91 -22.79
CA LEU A 147 4.94 1.70 -22.75
C LEU A 147 5.59 1.71 -24.12
N GLU A 148 5.84 2.90 -24.63
CA GLU A 148 6.65 3.12 -25.82
C GLU A 148 8.00 3.73 -25.43
N VAL A 149 9.05 3.40 -26.19
CA VAL A 149 10.40 3.96 -25.97
C VAL A 149 10.76 4.83 -27.16
N GLU A 150 10.99 6.11 -26.90
CA GLU A 150 11.37 7.09 -27.91
C GLU A 150 12.83 7.53 -27.69
N TYR A 151 13.61 7.50 -28.77
CA TYR A 151 14.99 7.97 -28.74
C TYR A 151 15.10 9.37 -29.29
N LEU A 152 15.50 10.32 -28.44
CA LEU A 152 15.72 11.71 -28.81
C LEU A 152 17.17 12.09 -28.48
N GLU A 153 17.91 12.52 -29.51
CA GLU A 153 19.33 12.85 -29.36
C GLU A 153 19.54 13.97 -28.32
N GLY A 154 20.39 13.71 -27.34
CA GLY A 154 20.71 14.64 -26.26
C GLY A 154 19.61 14.85 -25.22
N ALA A 155 18.52 14.09 -25.28
CA ALA A 155 17.46 14.16 -24.29
C ALA A 155 17.84 13.46 -22.99
N ALA A 156 17.50 14.08 -21.85
CA ALA A 156 17.58 13.42 -20.55
C ALA A 156 16.46 12.37 -20.41
N PRO A 157 16.69 11.28 -19.67
CA PRO A 157 15.74 10.18 -19.56
C PRO A 157 14.52 10.66 -18.78
N ALA A 158 13.34 10.55 -19.38
CA ALA A 158 12.08 10.95 -18.77
C ALA A 158 10.96 9.99 -19.15
N ILE A 159 10.03 9.77 -18.22
CA ILE A 159 8.79 9.07 -18.48
C ILE A 159 7.66 10.10 -18.55
N GLU A 160 6.94 10.10 -19.65
CA GLU A 160 5.70 10.87 -19.84
C GLU A 160 4.51 9.91 -19.78
N LEU A 161 3.49 10.26 -19.00
CA LEU A 161 2.29 9.47 -18.79
C LEU A 161 1.08 10.25 -19.29
N GLU A 162 0.23 9.63 -20.09
CA GLU A 162 -0.95 10.23 -20.70
C GLU A 162 -2.20 9.43 -20.39
N ASN A 163 -3.33 10.14 -20.36
CA ASN A 163 -4.65 9.55 -20.30
C ASN A 163 -5.36 9.84 -21.63
N GLU A 164 -5.89 8.80 -22.27
CA GLU A 164 -6.56 8.92 -23.58
C GLU A 164 -7.82 9.80 -23.49
N ASP A 165 -8.47 9.82 -22.33
CA ASP A 165 -9.68 10.62 -22.08
C ASP A 165 -9.35 12.11 -21.83
N ASP A 166 -8.13 12.44 -21.41
CA ASP A 166 -7.69 13.79 -21.08
C ASP A 166 -6.23 14.05 -21.50
N PRO A 167 -6.02 14.46 -22.77
CA PRO A 167 -4.68 14.69 -23.34
C PRO A 167 -3.97 15.90 -22.72
N HIS A 168 -4.65 16.73 -21.92
CA HIS A 168 -4.01 17.83 -21.20
C HIS A 168 -3.40 17.39 -19.86
N SER A 169 -3.63 16.15 -19.45
CA SER A 169 -3.20 15.65 -18.15
C SER A 169 -1.90 14.85 -18.18
N VAL A 170 -0.91 15.32 -18.95
CA VAL A 170 0.40 14.69 -19.07
C VAL A 170 1.19 14.84 -17.77
N LEU A 171 1.67 13.72 -17.21
CA LEU A 171 2.60 13.70 -16.09
C LEU A 171 3.99 13.32 -16.61
N ARG A 172 4.95 14.23 -16.46
CA ARG A 172 6.36 13.97 -16.79
C ARG A 172 7.17 13.74 -15.52
N ALA A 173 7.96 12.67 -15.51
CA ALA A 173 8.90 12.33 -14.45
C ALA A 173 10.31 12.17 -15.03
N GLU A 174 11.28 12.90 -14.49
CA GLU A 174 12.69 12.71 -14.84
C GLU A 174 13.26 11.49 -14.11
N VAL A 175 13.86 10.57 -14.87
CA VAL A 175 14.32 9.27 -14.37
C VAL A 175 15.83 9.07 -14.45
N THR A 176 16.58 10.16 -14.59
CA THR A 176 18.05 10.13 -14.61
C THR A 176 18.59 9.45 -13.35
N GLY A 177 19.38 8.39 -13.51
CA GLY A 177 19.99 7.63 -12.41
C GLY A 177 19.02 6.76 -11.62
N TRP A 178 17.81 6.54 -12.12
CA TRP A 178 16.88 5.58 -11.51
C TRP A 178 17.34 4.16 -11.74
N LYS A 179 17.18 3.32 -10.71
CA LYS A 179 17.46 1.89 -10.82
C LYS A 179 16.38 1.20 -11.64
N SER A 180 16.76 0.10 -12.29
CA SER A 180 15.85 -0.68 -13.15
C SER A 180 14.56 -1.13 -12.44
N HIS A 181 14.61 -1.43 -11.14
CA HIS A 181 13.41 -1.82 -10.39
C HIS A 181 12.53 -0.63 -10.01
N HIS A 182 13.10 0.55 -9.74
CA HIS A 182 12.30 1.74 -9.46
C HIS A 182 11.46 2.16 -10.68
N LEU A 183 11.99 1.98 -11.90
CA LEU A 183 11.24 2.20 -13.14
C LEU A 183 10.04 1.27 -13.25
N VAL A 184 10.23 -0.03 -12.95
CA VAL A 184 9.17 -1.04 -12.93
C VAL A 184 8.10 -0.69 -11.89
N ASP A 185 8.50 -0.38 -10.67
CA ASP A 185 7.58 -0.07 -9.57
C ASP A 185 6.74 1.17 -9.92
N PHE A 186 7.39 2.20 -10.49
CA PHE A 186 6.72 3.43 -10.89
C PHE A 186 5.67 3.18 -11.98
N LEU A 187 6.03 2.46 -13.05
CA LEU A 187 5.12 2.15 -14.15
C LEU A 187 4.00 1.22 -13.71
N THR A 188 4.31 0.22 -12.89
CA THR A 188 3.32 -0.71 -12.33
C THR A 188 2.27 0.01 -11.47
N ALA A 189 2.69 1.01 -10.70
CA ALA A 189 1.79 1.80 -9.87
C ALA A 189 0.92 2.79 -10.68
N ARG A 190 1.34 3.16 -11.90
CA ARG A 190 0.78 4.27 -12.67
C ARG A 190 0.06 3.86 -13.95
N LEU A 191 0.37 2.71 -14.54
CA LEU A 191 -0.28 2.22 -15.75
C LEU A 191 -1.49 1.35 -15.42
N LYS A 192 -2.61 1.59 -16.10
CA LYS A 192 -3.82 0.75 -15.97
C LYS A 192 -3.56 -0.68 -16.46
N SER A 193 -2.80 -0.84 -17.55
CA SER A 193 -2.50 -2.15 -18.15
C SER A 193 -1.58 -3.04 -17.32
N ALA A 194 -0.79 -2.46 -16.41
CA ALA A 194 0.12 -3.21 -15.56
C ALA A 194 -0.59 -3.97 -14.42
N GLN A 195 -1.90 -3.75 -14.21
CA GLN A 195 -2.67 -4.43 -13.17
C GLN A 195 -3.16 -5.82 -13.62
N GLY A 196 -2.25 -6.80 -13.63
CA GLY A 196 -2.56 -8.21 -13.83
C GLY A 196 -1.42 -8.98 -14.50
N GLU A 197 -0.81 -9.94 -13.80
CA GLU A 197 0.27 -10.87 -14.24
C GLU A 197 1.59 -10.21 -14.71
N GLU A 198 1.56 -9.18 -15.56
CA GLU A 198 2.74 -8.47 -16.12
C GLU A 198 3.60 -7.77 -15.05
N ALA A 199 2.97 -7.20 -14.02
CA ALA A 199 3.66 -6.58 -12.89
C ALA A 199 4.53 -7.56 -12.08
N ASN A 200 4.05 -8.79 -11.86
CA ASN A 200 4.82 -9.82 -11.16
C ASN A 200 5.98 -10.31 -12.02
N LEU A 201 5.78 -10.49 -13.34
CA LEU A 201 6.84 -10.91 -14.25
C LEU A 201 7.95 -9.86 -14.41
N ALA A 202 7.60 -8.56 -14.41
CA ALA A 202 8.56 -7.47 -14.47
C ALA A 202 9.33 -7.27 -13.15
N ALA A 203 8.68 -7.55 -12.01
CA ALA A 203 9.25 -7.41 -10.67
C ALA A 203 10.09 -8.63 -10.23
N GLU A 204 9.69 -9.86 -10.56
CA GLU A 204 10.31 -11.10 -10.07
C GLU A 204 11.47 -11.62 -10.94
N GLY A 205 11.80 -10.94 -12.03
CA GLY A 205 13.06 -11.14 -12.73
C GLY A 205 12.95 -12.02 -13.96
N ALA A 206 13.34 -11.42 -15.08
CA ALA A 206 13.57 -12.01 -16.38
C ALA A 206 14.73 -13.03 -16.40
N TRP A 207 14.62 -14.12 -15.62
CA TRP A 207 15.54 -15.26 -15.63
C TRP A 207 14.92 -16.54 -16.20
N THR A 208 13.68 -16.53 -16.68
CA THR A 208 12.98 -17.76 -17.11
C THR A 208 12.79 -17.94 -18.62
N ALA A 209 13.24 -17.02 -19.47
CA ALA A 209 13.00 -17.11 -20.91
C ALA A 209 14.27 -17.48 -21.72
N GLU A 210 14.99 -18.53 -21.34
CA GLU A 210 16.00 -19.13 -22.24
C GLU A 210 16.36 -20.58 -21.92
N ILE A 211 15.38 -21.50 -21.85
CA ILE A 211 15.66 -22.93 -22.08
C ILE A 211 14.52 -23.56 -22.89
N GLN A 212 14.43 -23.25 -24.18
CA GLN A 212 13.90 -24.23 -25.13
C GLN A 212 14.41 -23.96 -26.55
N SER A 213 15.68 -24.27 -26.76
CA SER A 213 16.19 -24.58 -28.10
C SER A 213 17.10 -25.80 -28.01
N CYS A 214 16.90 -26.70 -28.97
CA CYS A 214 17.72 -27.86 -29.34
C CYS A 214 17.59 -29.14 -28.49
N SER A 215 16.67 -30.01 -28.90
CA SER A 215 16.93 -31.45 -28.97
C SER A 215 16.38 -31.93 -30.31
N GLY A 216 17.28 -32.40 -31.18
CA GLY A 216 17.01 -32.77 -32.56
C GLY A 216 16.45 -34.16 -32.76
#